data_AF-A0A960WXU5-F1
#
_entry.id   AF-A0A960WXU5-F1
#
_cell.length_a   1.000
_cell.length_b   1.000
_cell.length_c   1.000
_cell.angle_alpha   90.00
_cell.angle_beta   90.00
_cell.angle_gamma   90.00
#
_symmetry.space_group_name_H-M   'P 1'
#
loop_
_entity.id
_entity.type
_entity.pdbx_description
1 polymer ?
#
loop_
_entity_poly.entity_id
_entity_poly.type
_entity_poly.pdbx_seq_one_letter_code
_entity_poly.pdbx_strand_id
1 'polypeptide(L)'
;ADLDAKAGQAINGTTGVITATDYTPLGDSSAIIENASATPGILRITQNTDATWDAYFRDGIPSGPVGENCMATPGSLSLEKLGTGKAVLSVFNDYTGTTTVTDGELQVGTAGDGSWDTYTQGATTITTTSGFGQSGAAGSTGTGDTIVAGGALSGSGHIRGNTIVNAGMLAPGDSSGTFGPGGSTGTLYIGSNDVSSSNPVGNLTFNGGTTKMQLALATDYYPSLDDGTYYIEQGASYQSYIADIPNYFAGTAVSPNYFGEPGVFVQDTQHDHITVGGDVLWNGGNIVVDALDMGYFPAAGDVFNLIDWFGLGTNWGAFNVGSSNYLVGNGDDNGNLDLPDLSGIDPALRWDTSLFTSHGIIVVALSPEPSRMVLLIGGLGIVFLRRRRTNRVG
;
A
#
# COMPACT_ATOMS: atom_id res chain seq x y z
N ALA A 1 19.00 20.13 -41.49
CA ALA A 1 17.85 19.35 -41.01
C ALA A 1 18.33 17.92 -41.00
N ASP A 2 18.96 17.53 -39.89
CA ASP A 2 19.50 16.19 -39.73
C ASP A 2 18.35 15.31 -39.24
N LEU A 3 18.03 14.29 -40.03
CA LEU A 3 16.98 13.32 -39.72
C LEU A 3 17.63 12.25 -38.84
N ASP A 4 17.65 12.52 -37.54
CA ASP A 4 18.15 11.57 -36.55
C ASP A 4 17.06 10.52 -36.30
N ALA A 5 17.20 9.36 -36.94
CA ALA A 5 16.37 8.20 -36.64
C ALA A 5 16.75 7.69 -35.24
N LYS A 6 15.80 7.74 -34.31
CA LYS A 6 16.01 7.22 -32.95
C LYS A 6 16.20 5.71 -32.99
N ALA A 7 16.91 5.17 -31.99
CA ALA A 7 17.17 3.75 -31.83
C ALA A 7 15.86 2.93 -31.92
N GLY A 8 15.85 1.93 -32.82
CA GLY A 8 14.68 1.08 -33.08
C GLY A 8 13.80 1.48 -34.26
N GLN A 9 14.12 2.55 -34.99
CA GLN A 9 13.42 2.89 -36.23
C GLN A 9 14.05 2.17 -37.44
N ALA A 10 13.28 1.30 -38.10
CA ALA A 10 13.67 0.79 -39.40
C ALA A 10 13.45 1.88 -40.46
N ILE A 11 14.54 2.41 -41.01
CA ILE A 11 14.48 3.27 -42.19
C ILE A 11 14.13 2.38 -43.38
N ASN A 12 12.94 2.56 -43.98
CA ASN A 12 12.65 1.90 -45.25
C ASN A 12 13.55 2.52 -46.33
N GLY A 13 14.61 1.80 -46.68
CA GLY A 13 15.65 2.25 -47.62
C GLY A 13 15.17 2.56 -49.03
N THR A 14 13.90 2.31 -49.35
CA THR A 14 13.30 2.60 -50.66
C THR A 14 12.54 3.93 -50.70
N THR A 15 12.01 4.39 -49.55
CA THR A 15 11.11 5.56 -49.50
C THR A 15 11.62 6.70 -48.63
N GLY A 16 12.65 6.49 -47.79
CA GLY A 16 13.16 7.51 -46.87
C GLY A 16 12.15 7.93 -45.80
N VAL A 17 11.06 7.16 -45.65
CA VAL A 17 10.03 7.39 -44.64
C VAL A 17 10.42 6.60 -43.40
N ILE A 18 10.48 7.29 -42.26
CA ILE A 18 10.53 6.66 -40.94
C ILE A 18 9.12 6.14 -40.67
N THR A 19 8.94 4.82 -40.74
CA THR A 19 7.71 4.18 -40.29
C THR A 19 7.84 4.01 -38.78
N ALA A 20 7.19 4.88 -38.00
CA ALA A 20 7.08 4.73 -36.56
C ALA A 20 6.12 3.56 -36.26
N THR A 21 6.60 2.32 -36.34
CA THR A 21 5.75 1.15 -36.11
C THR A 21 6.02 0.39 -34.82
N ASP A 22 7.12 0.61 -34.09
CA ASP A 22 7.49 -0.33 -33.01
C ASP A 22 7.65 0.25 -31.59
N TYR A 23 7.47 1.54 -31.35
CA TYR A 23 7.60 2.09 -29.98
C TYR A 23 6.68 3.29 -29.74
N THR A 24 5.37 3.07 -29.78
CA THR A 24 4.44 3.90 -28.99
C THR A 24 4.61 3.49 -27.52
N PRO A 25 5.06 4.40 -26.63
CA PRO A 25 5.12 4.12 -25.20
C PRO A 25 3.75 3.70 -24.67
N LEU A 26 3.71 2.89 -23.62
CA LEU A 26 2.49 2.67 -22.85
C LEU A 26 1.95 4.03 -22.36
N GLY A 27 0.66 4.30 -22.61
CA GLY A 27 -0.03 5.50 -22.13
C GLY A 27 0.14 6.77 -22.97
N ASP A 28 0.53 6.67 -24.25
CA ASP A 28 0.77 7.83 -25.13
C ASP A 28 1.83 8.80 -24.59
N SER A 29 2.84 8.27 -23.88
CA SER A 29 3.81 9.15 -23.22
C SER A 29 4.47 10.12 -24.21
N SER A 30 4.53 11.39 -23.81
CA SER A 30 5.11 12.44 -24.64
C SER A 30 6.63 12.33 -24.82
N ALA A 31 7.31 11.51 -23.99
CA ALA A 31 8.75 11.33 -24.06
C ALA A 31 9.21 9.89 -23.75
N ILE A 32 10.35 9.52 -24.34
CA ILE A 32 11.12 8.33 -23.97
C ILE A 32 12.45 8.81 -23.40
N ILE A 33 12.81 8.30 -22.23
CA ILE A 33 14.08 8.58 -21.55
C ILE A 33 14.79 7.26 -21.31
N GLU A 34 16.00 7.12 -21.83
CA GLU A 34 16.73 5.84 -21.81
C GLU A 34 18.22 6.01 -21.49
N ASN A 35 18.81 4.99 -20.88
CA ASN A 35 20.27 4.89 -20.78
C ASN A 35 20.83 4.10 -21.98
N ALA A 36 21.23 4.80 -23.05
CA ALA A 36 21.85 4.20 -24.23
C ALA A 36 23.36 3.89 -24.06
N SER A 37 23.82 3.66 -22.83
CA SER A 37 25.20 3.28 -22.50
C SER A 37 25.26 1.84 -22.02
N ALA A 38 26.38 1.16 -22.23
CA ALA A 38 26.66 -0.13 -21.58
C ALA A 38 27.02 0.00 -20.08
N THR A 39 27.22 1.23 -19.59
CA THR A 39 27.49 1.52 -18.18
C THR A 39 26.20 1.94 -17.48
N PRO A 40 25.87 1.39 -16.29
CA PRO A 40 24.73 1.86 -15.50
C PRO A 40 24.79 3.36 -15.25
N GLY A 41 23.64 4.02 -15.38
CA GLY A 41 23.50 5.47 -15.25
C GLY A 41 22.44 5.85 -14.22
N ILE A 42 22.56 7.05 -13.66
CA ILE A 42 21.55 7.63 -12.76
C ILE A 42 21.05 8.92 -13.38
N LEU A 43 19.74 9.00 -13.63
CA LEU A 43 19.06 10.25 -13.94
C LEU A 43 18.57 10.90 -12.64
N ARG A 44 19.10 12.09 -12.35
CA ARG A 44 18.68 12.90 -11.20
C ARG A 44 17.68 13.95 -11.65
N ILE A 45 16.49 13.97 -11.03
CA ILE A 45 15.44 14.93 -11.34
C ILE A 45 15.13 15.73 -10.07
N THR A 46 15.50 17.01 -10.08
CA THR A 46 15.13 17.96 -9.01
C THR A 46 13.82 18.64 -9.37
N GLN A 47 12.76 18.24 -8.68
CA GLN A 47 11.40 18.74 -8.87
C GLN A 47 11.01 19.59 -7.67
N ASN A 48 10.87 20.91 -7.85
CA ASN A 48 10.48 21.84 -6.77
C ASN A 48 9.02 22.27 -6.83
N THR A 49 8.31 21.89 -7.88
CA THR A 49 6.89 22.16 -8.10
C THR A 49 6.21 20.88 -8.53
N ASP A 50 4.96 20.67 -8.13
CA ASP A 50 4.25 19.44 -8.48
C ASP A 50 4.12 19.27 -9.99
N ALA A 51 4.42 18.08 -10.50
CA ALA A 51 4.32 17.75 -11.91
C ALA A 51 4.14 16.25 -12.14
N THR A 52 3.51 15.90 -13.26
CA THR A 52 3.48 14.53 -13.76
C THR A 52 4.71 14.27 -14.61
N TRP A 53 5.40 13.17 -14.33
CA TRP A 53 6.42 12.61 -15.21
C TRP A 53 5.73 11.76 -16.26
N ASP A 54 5.22 12.44 -17.28
CA ASP A 54 4.77 11.80 -18.51
C ASP A 54 5.99 11.44 -19.38
N ALA A 55 6.78 10.46 -18.91
CA ALA A 55 7.91 9.92 -19.64
C ALA A 55 8.01 8.41 -19.41
N TYR A 56 8.25 7.67 -20.49
CA TYR A 56 8.61 6.26 -20.42
C TYR A 56 10.11 6.11 -20.20
N PHE A 57 10.47 5.72 -18.99
CA PHE A 57 11.82 5.44 -18.54
C PHE A 57 12.17 3.98 -18.82
N ARG A 58 13.30 3.75 -19.49
CA ARG A 58 13.75 2.41 -19.86
C ARG A 58 15.26 2.25 -19.85
N ASP A 59 15.70 1.00 -19.79
CA ASP A 59 17.07 0.68 -20.21
C ASP A 59 17.16 0.88 -21.74
N GLY A 60 18.22 1.54 -22.20
CA GLY A 60 18.35 1.88 -23.63
C GLY A 60 18.88 0.72 -24.47
N ILE A 61 19.16 0.99 -25.73
CA ILE A 61 19.97 0.11 -26.58
C ILE A 61 21.28 0.85 -26.83
N PRO A 62 22.46 0.28 -26.53
CA PRO A 62 23.71 0.98 -26.76
C PRO A 62 23.88 1.35 -28.24
N SER A 63 24.32 2.58 -28.52
CA SER A 63 24.56 3.01 -29.90
C SER A 63 25.76 2.26 -30.50
N GLY A 64 25.49 1.42 -31.50
CA GLY A 64 26.53 0.81 -32.34
C GLY A 64 26.92 1.73 -33.51
N PRO A 65 28.09 1.48 -34.15
CA PRO A 65 28.37 2.03 -35.47
C PRO A 65 27.22 1.71 -36.43
N VAL A 66 26.88 2.64 -37.32
CA VAL A 66 25.80 2.46 -38.31
C VAL A 66 26.05 1.17 -39.11
N GLY A 67 25.16 0.19 -38.96
CA GLY A 67 25.25 -1.10 -39.66
C GLY A 67 25.74 -2.29 -38.83
N GLU A 68 26.12 -2.09 -37.57
CA GLU A 68 26.39 -3.19 -36.63
C GLU A 68 25.21 -3.39 -35.69
N ASN A 69 24.73 -4.62 -35.58
CA ASN A 69 23.77 -5.01 -34.55
C ASN A 69 24.50 -4.89 -33.20
N CYS A 70 24.23 -3.84 -32.43
CA CYS A 70 24.93 -3.63 -31.16
C CYS A 70 24.47 -4.70 -30.17
N MET A 71 25.27 -5.77 -30.03
CA MET A 71 25.02 -6.90 -29.12
C MET A 71 25.38 -6.58 -27.66
N ALA A 72 25.69 -5.32 -27.34
CA ALA A 72 26.06 -4.94 -25.99
C ALA A 72 24.82 -4.88 -25.10
N THR A 73 24.86 -5.60 -23.97
CA THR A 73 23.83 -5.48 -22.93
C THR A 73 23.81 -4.03 -22.43
N PRO A 74 22.64 -3.37 -22.41
CA PRO A 74 22.56 -2.02 -21.88
C PRO A 74 22.86 -1.99 -20.39
N GLY A 75 23.48 -0.90 -19.95
CA GLY A 75 23.57 -0.56 -18.55
C GLY A 75 22.21 -0.08 -18.05
N SER A 76 21.87 -0.43 -16.82
CA SER A 76 20.59 -0.05 -16.23
C SER A 76 20.43 1.47 -16.10
N LEU A 77 19.20 1.96 -16.26
CA LEU A 77 18.80 3.30 -15.89
C LEU A 77 18.28 3.29 -14.44
N SER A 78 18.88 4.11 -13.58
CA SER A 78 18.39 4.40 -12.23
C SER A 78 17.78 5.80 -12.17
N LEU A 79 16.78 6.01 -11.32
CA LEU A 79 16.12 7.30 -11.13
C LEU A 79 16.37 7.81 -9.71
N GLU A 80 16.65 9.10 -9.57
CA GLU A 80 16.73 9.77 -8.26
C GLU A 80 15.82 11.00 -8.25
N LYS A 81 14.79 10.96 -7.41
CA LYS A 81 13.86 12.05 -7.14
C LYS A 81 14.41 12.95 -6.04
N LEU A 82 14.60 14.22 -6.40
CA LEU A 82 15.09 15.29 -5.53
C LEU A 82 14.11 16.47 -5.56
N GLY A 83 14.31 17.43 -4.66
CA GLY A 83 13.51 18.66 -4.56
C GLY A 83 12.15 18.44 -3.91
N THR A 84 11.54 19.52 -3.42
CA THR A 84 10.41 19.47 -2.50
C THR A 84 9.05 19.19 -3.16
N GLY A 85 8.97 19.30 -4.49
CA GLY A 85 7.72 19.10 -5.22
C GLY A 85 7.37 17.63 -5.41
N LYS A 86 6.12 17.37 -5.74
CA LYS A 86 5.63 16.04 -6.12
C LYS A 86 5.96 15.70 -7.58
N ALA A 87 6.40 14.48 -7.81
CA ALA A 87 6.53 13.88 -9.12
C ALA A 87 5.56 12.70 -9.24
N VAL A 88 4.70 12.69 -10.25
CA VAL A 88 3.76 11.59 -10.48
C VAL A 88 4.25 10.72 -11.64
N LEU A 89 4.62 9.48 -11.37
CA LEU A 89 4.84 8.45 -12.39
C LEU A 89 3.47 7.93 -12.82
N SER A 90 2.96 8.43 -13.94
CA SER A 90 1.62 8.08 -14.45
C SER A 90 1.63 6.96 -15.48
N VAL A 91 2.80 6.51 -15.92
CA VAL A 91 2.95 5.49 -16.96
C VAL A 91 3.76 4.31 -16.48
N PHE A 92 3.66 3.21 -17.23
CA PHE A 92 4.48 2.03 -17.05
C PHE A 92 5.96 2.32 -17.36
N ASN A 93 6.86 1.75 -16.57
CA ASN A 93 8.30 1.84 -16.76
C ASN A 93 9.01 0.48 -16.64
N ASP A 94 10.06 0.26 -17.42
CA ASP A 94 10.78 -1.01 -17.53
C ASP A 94 12.30 -0.89 -17.36
N TYR A 95 12.79 0.25 -16.88
CA TYR A 95 14.18 0.34 -16.41
C TYR A 95 14.45 -0.67 -15.29
N THR A 96 15.69 -1.15 -15.21
CA THR A 96 16.08 -2.17 -14.22
C THR A 96 16.92 -1.62 -13.07
N GLY A 97 17.30 -0.35 -13.14
CA GLY A 97 18.06 0.32 -12.09
C GLY A 97 17.20 0.74 -10.90
N THR A 98 17.87 1.24 -9.87
CA THR A 98 17.24 1.63 -8.60
C THR A 98 16.45 2.93 -8.76
N THR A 99 15.29 3.00 -8.12
CA THR A 99 14.56 4.26 -7.88
C THR A 99 14.89 4.75 -6.48
N THR A 100 15.35 5.98 -6.32
CA THR A 100 15.61 6.58 -5.00
C THR A 100 14.79 7.84 -4.81
N VAL A 101 14.04 7.90 -3.72
CA VAL A 101 13.28 9.09 -3.31
C VAL A 101 14.03 9.77 -2.17
N THR A 102 14.83 10.77 -2.52
CA THR A 102 15.69 11.49 -1.57
C THR A 102 14.94 12.66 -0.92
N ASP A 103 14.08 13.37 -1.68
CA ASP A 103 13.32 14.53 -1.17
C ASP A 103 12.01 14.76 -1.97
N GLY A 104 11.08 15.49 -1.36
CA GLY A 104 9.72 15.72 -1.86
C GLY A 104 8.92 14.43 -1.94
N GLU A 105 8.01 14.34 -2.91
CA GLU A 105 7.14 13.17 -3.09
C GLU A 105 7.32 12.55 -4.47
N LEU A 106 7.42 11.23 -4.54
CA LEU A 106 7.24 10.43 -5.75
C LEU A 106 5.94 9.65 -5.60
N GLN A 107 4.93 10.00 -6.39
CA GLN A 107 3.68 9.26 -6.46
C GLN A 107 3.76 8.27 -7.64
N VAL A 108 3.45 7.01 -7.40
CA VAL A 108 3.31 5.99 -8.45
C VAL A 108 1.83 5.76 -8.75
N GLY A 109 1.45 5.94 -10.00
CA GLY A 109 0.05 5.90 -10.42
C GLY A 109 -0.78 7.10 -9.96
N THR A 110 -2.01 7.14 -10.44
CA THR A 110 -3.04 8.09 -10.05
C THR A 110 -4.39 7.43 -10.18
N ALA A 111 -5.24 7.60 -9.19
CA ALA A 111 -6.64 7.21 -9.07
C ALA A 111 -6.88 5.72 -9.37
N GLY A 112 -7.25 4.95 -8.35
CA GLY A 112 -7.74 3.58 -8.54
C GLY A 112 -7.37 2.61 -7.44
N ASP A 113 -7.81 1.37 -7.63
CA ASP A 113 -7.47 0.18 -6.85
C ASP A 113 -6.13 -0.45 -7.28
N GLY A 114 -5.36 0.28 -8.09
CA GLY A 114 -4.10 -0.13 -8.70
C GLY A 114 -4.17 -1.36 -9.60
N SER A 115 -5.35 -1.76 -10.08
CA SER A 115 -5.46 -2.90 -11.00
C SER A 115 -4.79 -2.65 -12.35
N TRP A 116 -4.09 -3.67 -12.85
CA TRP A 116 -3.59 -3.73 -14.23
C TRP A 116 -4.38 -4.82 -14.99
N ASP A 117 -4.64 -4.66 -16.28
CA ASP A 117 -5.04 -5.77 -17.16
C ASP A 117 -3.78 -6.39 -17.83
N THR A 118 -3.95 -7.27 -18.81
CA THR A 118 -2.85 -7.73 -19.67
C THR A 118 -2.42 -6.65 -20.66
N TYR A 119 -1.15 -6.26 -20.63
CA TYR A 119 -0.57 -5.29 -21.54
C TYR A 119 0.73 -5.80 -22.18
N THR A 120 0.88 -5.58 -23.48
CA THR A 120 2.09 -5.96 -24.24
C THR A 120 2.82 -4.72 -24.75
N GLN A 121 4.11 -4.60 -24.45
CA GLN A 121 5.02 -3.58 -25.01
C GLN A 121 6.26 -4.27 -25.58
N GLY A 122 6.48 -4.12 -26.89
CA GLY A 122 7.56 -4.84 -27.58
C GLY A 122 7.40 -6.35 -27.42
N ALA A 123 8.42 -7.03 -26.88
CA ALA A 123 8.38 -8.46 -26.55
C ALA A 123 7.89 -8.75 -25.12
N THR A 124 7.63 -7.72 -24.32
CA THR A 124 7.25 -7.85 -22.91
C THR A 124 5.74 -7.78 -22.78
N THR A 125 5.09 -8.89 -22.43
CA THR A 125 3.71 -8.89 -21.95
C THR A 125 3.74 -8.89 -20.44
N ILE A 126 3.15 -7.86 -19.82
CA ILE A 126 2.81 -7.88 -18.41
C ILE A 126 1.37 -8.30 -18.32
N THR A 127 1.17 -9.48 -17.77
CA THR A 127 -0.14 -9.97 -17.36
C THR A 127 -0.18 -9.91 -15.85
N THR A 128 -0.76 -8.86 -15.31
CA THR A 128 -1.40 -8.99 -13.99
C THR A 128 -2.68 -9.76 -14.21
N THR A 129 -2.89 -10.82 -13.43
CA THR A 129 -4.10 -11.66 -13.55
C THR A 129 -5.29 -10.98 -12.84
N SER A 130 -5.28 -9.66 -12.67
CA SER A 130 -6.35 -8.93 -11.99
C SER A 130 -7.53 -8.75 -12.95
N GLY A 131 -8.59 -9.53 -12.73
CA GLY A 131 -9.78 -9.63 -13.59
C GLY A 131 -10.69 -8.40 -13.58
N PHE A 132 -10.13 -7.19 -13.66
CA PHE A 132 -10.88 -5.94 -13.75
C PHE A 132 -10.94 -5.42 -15.18
N GLY A 133 -12.10 -4.85 -15.53
CA GLY A 133 -12.31 -4.16 -16.79
C GLY A 133 -12.12 -2.65 -16.66
N GLN A 134 -11.14 -2.15 -17.44
CA GLN A 134 -10.97 -0.81 -18.01
C GLN A 134 -10.21 0.31 -17.24
N SER A 135 -9.29 0.90 -18.04
CA SER A 135 -8.86 2.31 -18.13
C SER A 135 -7.62 2.75 -17.36
N GLY A 136 -6.45 2.60 -18.02
CA GLY A 136 -5.23 3.33 -17.70
C GLY A 136 -4.18 2.44 -17.04
N ALA A 137 -2.98 2.38 -17.59
CA ALA A 137 -1.88 1.71 -16.92
C ALA A 137 -1.59 2.47 -15.61
N ALA A 138 -1.88 1.87 -14.46
CA ALA A 138 -1.47 2.43 -13.18
C ALA A 138 0.05 2.59 -13.22
N GLY A 139 0.52 3.84 -13.10
CA GLY A 139 1.92 4.15 -13.29
C GLY A 139 2.84 3.35 -12.37
N SER A 140 4.05 3.07 -12.86
CA SER A 140 4.93 2.09 -12.23
C SER A 140 6.37 2.59 -12.08
N THR A 141 7.07 2.06 -11.08
CA THR A 141 8.55 2.05 -11.13
C THR A 141 9.06 0.99 -12.10
N GLY A 142 10.37 0.96 -12.29
CA GLY A 142 11.08 -0.17 -12.88
C GLY A 142 11.21 -1.37 -11.91
N THR A 143 11.93 -2.40 -12.33
CA THR A 143 12.09 -3.67 -11.57
C THR A 143 13.25 -3.66 -10.56
N GLY A 144 14.10 -2.63 -10.59
CA GLY A 144 15.11 -2.42 -9.56
C GLY A 144 14.49 -2.01 -8.23
N ASP A 145 15.30 -2.03 -7.16
CA ASP A 145 14.86 -1.61 -5.83
C ASP A 145 14.32 -0.16 -5.86
N THR A 146 13.27 0.09 -5.09
CA THR A 146 12.77 1.43 -4.80
C THR A 146 13.09 1.78 -3.35
N ILE A 147 13.90 2.82 -3.17
CA ILE A 147 14.43 3.23 -1.88
C ILE A 147 13.80 4.56 -1.47
N VAL A 148 13.07 4.56 -0.36
CA VAL A 148 12.62 5.79 0.31
C VAL A 148 13.74 6.19 1.27
N ALA A 149 14.53 7.19 0.87
CA ALA A 149 15.76 7.60 1.56
C ALA A 149 15.60 8.88 2.40
N GLY A 150 14.55 9.65 2.17
CA GLY A 150 14.24 10.87 2.94
C GLY A 150 12.93 11.53 2.54
N GLY A 151 12.51 11.38 1.27
CA GLY A 151 11.23 11.89 0.78
C GLY A 151 10.04 10.98 1.07
N ALA A 152 8.95 11.18 0.35
CA ALA A 152 7.73 10.39 0.42
C ALA A 152 7.52 9.57 -0.86
N LEU A 153 7.17 8.30 -0.72
CA LEU A 153 6.68 7.45 -1.79
C LEU A 153 5.19 7.21 -1.57
N SER A 154 4.38 7.50 -2.58
CA SER A 154 2.92 7.45 -2.46
C SER A 154 2.23 6.91 -3.72
N GLY A 155 0.91 6.87 -3.69
CA GLY A 155 0.05 6.53 -4.83
C GLY A 155 -0.60 5.16 -4.71
N SER A 156 -1.46 4.87 -5.68
CA SER A 156 -2.14 3.57 -5.84
C SER A 156 -1.59 2.76 -7.03
N GLY A 157 -0.33 3.01 -7.41
CA GLY A 157 0.34 2.36 -8.53
C GLY A 157 1.09 1.07 -8.19
N HIS A 158 2.12 0.76 -8.98
CA HIS A 158 2.97 -0.42 -8.77
C HIS A 158 4.44 -0.06 -8.60
N ILE A 159 5.05 -0.65 -7.58
CA ILE A 159 6.50 -0.67 -7.40
C ILE A 159 6.96 -2.06 -7.78
N ARG A 160 7.55 -2.24 -8.97
CA ARG A 160 7.76 -3.59 -9.53
C ARG A 160 8.92 -4.36 -8.88
N GLY A 161 9.86 -3.66 -8.27
CA GLY A 161 10.98 -4.25 -7.53
C GLY A 161 10.71 -4.39 -6.04
N ASN A 162 11.77 -4.56 -5.25
CA ASN A 162 11.66 -4.46 -3.79
C ASN A 162 11.41 -3.00 -3.38
N THR A 163 10.74 -2.81 -2.25
CA THR A 163 10.63 -1.49 -1.60
C THR A 163 11.41 -1.49 -0.30
N ILE A 164 12.25 -0.48 -0.11
CA ILE A 164 13.08 -0.30 1.07
C ILE A 164 12.80 1.09 1.66
N VAL A 165 12.15 1.12 2.82
CA VAL A 165 11.91 2.36 3.58
C VAL A 165 13.08 2.54 4.55
N ASN A 166 14.07 3.34 4.16
CA ASN A 166 15.23 3.65 5.00
C ASN A 166 14.98 4.86 5.89
N ALA A 167 14.49 5.93 5.30
CA ALA A 167 14.08 7.16 5.96
C ALA A 167 13.06 7.89 5.09
N GLY A 168 12.18 8.69 5.69
CA GLY A 168 11.08 9.32 4.96
C GLY A 168 9.76 8.59 5.15
N MET A 169 8.87 8.69 4.16
CA MET A 169 7.48 8.27 4.28
C MET A 169 7.03 7.31 3.18
N LEU A 170 6.33 6.24 3.54
CA LEU A 170 5.53 5.44 2.61
C LEU A 170 4.06 5.77 2.88
N ALA A 171 3.29 6.17 1.88
CA ALA A 171 1.90 6.56 2.05
C ALA A 171 1.07 6.05 0.87
N PRO A 172 0.47 4.85 0.95
CA PRO A 172 -0.46 4.37 -0.08
C PRO A 172 -1.59 5.39 -0.30
N GLY A 173 -2.18 5.35 -1.49
CA GLY A 173 -3.19 6.33 -1.89
C GLY A 173 -2.58 7.60 -2.49
N ASP A 174 -3.41 8.39 -3.17
CA ASP A 174 -2.96 9.53 -3.96
C ASP A 174 -3.00 10.83 -3.15
N SER A 175 -1.98 11.67 -3.27
CA SER A 175 -2.04 13.02 -2.69
C SER A 175 -2.80 13.97 -3.63
N SER A 176 -3.99 14.43 -3.23
CA SER A 176 -4.72 15.49 -3.95
C SER A 176 -5.04 16.68 -3.04
N GLY A 177 -3.99 17.29 -2.48
CA GLY A 177 -3.95 18.71 -2.10
C GLY A 177 -4.93 19.25 -1.06
N THR A 178 -5.83 18.44 -0.52
CA THR A 178 -6.82 18.88 0.50
C THR A 178 -6.62 18.17 1.84
N PHE A 179 -5.89 17.06 1.83
CA PHE A 179 -5.34 16.38 2.99
C PHE A 179 -3.86 16.08 2.68
N GLY A 180 -3.02 15.84 3.68
CA GLY A 180 -1.57 15.68 3.53
C GLY A 180 -1.16 14.52 2.60
N PRO A 181 0.06 13.95 2.71
CA PRO A 181 0.33 12.68 2.01
C PRO A 181 -0.80 11.69 2.37
N GLY A 182 -1.63 11.31 1.37
CA GLY A 182 -2.98 10.77 1.57
C GLY A 182 -4.14 11.78 1.29
N GLY A 183 -4.42 12.06 0.02
CA GLY A 183 -5.60 12.84 -0.40
C GLY A 183 -6.77 11.99 -0.89
N SER A 184 -6.53 10.75 -1.31
CA SER A 184 -7.50 9.70 -1.63
C SER A 184 -6.92 8.36 -1.20
N THR A 185 -7.72 7.50 -0.58
CA THR A 185 -7.29 6.16 -0.17
C THR A 185 -7.05 5.25 -1.36
N GLY A 186 -6.29 4.16 -1.18
CA GLY A 186 -6.19 3.11 -2.19
C GLY A 186 -5.12 2.06 -1.92
N THR A 187 -4.92 1.19 -2.90
CA THR A 187 -3.96 0.09 -2.80
C THR A 187 -2.65 0.41 -3.51
N LEU A 188 -1.54 0.34 -2.78
CA LEU A 188 -0.19 0.35 -3.34
C LEU A 188 0.34 -1.08 -3.49
N TYR A 189 0.80 -1.42 -4.67
CA TYR A 189 1.35 -2.75 -4.96
C TYR A 189 2.87 -2.72 -4.97
N ILE A 190 3.47 -3.67 -4.27
CA ILE A 190 4.92 -3.85 -4.19
C ILE A 190 5.27 -5.24 -4.71
N GLY A 191 6.22 -5.27 -5.63
CA GLY A 191 6.59 -6.45 -6.38
C GLY A 191 5.89 -6.57 -7.72
N SER A 192 6.19 -7.67 -8.40
CA SER A 192 5.58 -8.02 -9.67
C SER A 192 5.31 -9.52 -9.77
N ASN A 193 4.36 -9.86 -10.62
CA ASN A 193 4.19 -11.21 -11.15
C ASN A 193 4.38 -11.19 -12.67
N ASP A 194 5.47 -10.56 -13.11
CA ASP A 194 5.72 -10.32 -14.53
C ASP A 194 5.85 -11.62 -15.36
N VAL A 195 6.08 -12.76 -14.69
CA VAL A 195 6.10 -14.07 -15.34
C VAL A 195 4.79 -14.80 -15.03
N SER A 196 3.97 -14.98 -16.06
CA SER A 196 2.74 -15.80 -15.97
C SER A 196 3.04 -17.14 -15.30
N SER A 197 2.26 -17.53 -14.28
CA SER A 197 2.41 -18.77 -13.47
C SER A 197 3.56 -18.81 -12.46
N SER A 198 4.30 -17.71 -12.26
CA SER A 198 5.22 -17.60 -11.12
C SER A 198 4.51 -17.11 -9.87
N ASN A 199 5.09 -17.41 -8.70
CA ASN A 199 4.71 -16.71 -7.48
C ASN A 199 5.15 -15.25 -7.63
N PRO A 200 4.36 -14.28 -7.15
CA PRO A 200 4.82 -12.90 -7.12
C PRO A 200 6.13 -12.76 -6.33
N VAL A 201 6.90 -11.74 -6.69
CA VAL A 201 8.20 -11.43 -6.10
C VAL A 201 8.27 -9.95 -5.77
N GLY A 202 9.04 -9.57 -4.75
CA GLY A 202 9.24 -8.18 -4.35
C GLY A 202 8.95 -7.99 -2.87
N ASN A 203 9.99 -7.73 -2.10
CA ASN A 203 9.88 -7.59 -0.65
C ASN A 203 9.60 -6.14 -0.26
N LEU A 204 8.90 -5.96 0.86
CA LEU A 204 8.81 -4.68 1.56
C LEU A 204 9.69 -4.74 2.81
N THR A 205 10.71 -3.89 2.86
CA THR A 205 11.63 -3.79 3.99
C THR A 205 11.51 -2.44 4.67
N PHE A 206 11.20 -2.45 5.97
CA PHE A 206 11.22 -1.28 6.83
C PHE A 206 12.53 -1.25 7.61
N ASN A 207 13.45 -0.36 7.24
CA ASN A 207 14.68 -0.10 7.99
C ASN A 207 14.53 1.12 8.91
N GLY A 208 13.57 2.00 8.62
CA GLY A 208 13.26 3.21 9.36
C GLY A 208 12.09 3.95 8.72
N GLY A 209 11.95 5.24 9.04
CA GLY A 209 10.90 6.10 8.48
C GLY A 209 9.50 5.82 9.03
N THR A 210 8.49 6.25 8.29
CA THR A 210 7.08 6.16 8.67
C THR A 210 6.23 5.66 7.52
N THR A 211 5.38 4.68 7.78
CA THR A 211 4.27 4.36 6.88
C THR A 211 3.03 5.08 7.36
N LYS A 212 2.40 5.89 6.53
CA LYS A 212 1.12 6.53 6.84
C LYS A 212 0.00 5.78 6.12
N MET A 213 -1.03 5.40 6.86
CA MET A 213 -2.23 4.74 6.35
C MET A 213 -3.46 5.54 6.78
N GLN A 214 -4.43 5.70 5.90
CA GLN A 214 -5.65 6.44 6.19
C GLN A 214 -6.87 5.53 6.23
N LEU A 215 -7.83 5.83 7.11
CA LEU A 215 -9.10 5.10 7.22
C LEU A 215 -10.28 6.03 6.93
N ALA A 216 -11.14 5.64 5.99
CA ALA A 216 -12.43 6.28 5.71
C ALA A 216 -13.61 5.31 5.97
N LEU A 217 -13.47 4.05 5.55
CA LEU A 217 -14.44 2.97 5.72
C LEU A 217 -13.72 1.62 5.90
N ALA A 218 -14.28 0.77 6.76
CA ALA A 218 -13.78 -0.57 7.03
C ALA A 218 -13.79 -1.48 5.80
N THR A 219 -12.91 -2.47 5.77
CA THR A 219 -12.94 -3.56 4.78
C THR A 219 -14.24 -4.34 4.91
N ASP A 220 -14.62 -4.66 6.14
CA ASP A 220 -15.81 -5.43 6.47
C ASP A 220 -16.35 -5.04 7.85
N TYR A 221 -17.57 -5.48 8.14
CA TYR A 221 -18.29 -5.19 9.38
C TYR A 221 -18.88 -6.45 10.00
N TYR A 222 -18.51 -6.71 11.25
CA TYR A 222 -18.95 -7.89 11.99
C TYR A 222 -19.95 -7.51 13.10
N PRO A 223 -21.27 -7.69 12.88
CA PRO A 223 -22.30 -7.19 13.80
C PRO A 223 -22.27 -7.84 15.19
N SER A 224 -21.71 -9.04 15.32
CA SER A 224 -21.58 -9.71 16.62
C SER A 224 -20.53 -9.09 17.55
N LEU A 225 -19.68 -8.18 17.05
CA LEU A 225 -18.80 -7.35 17.86
C LEU A 225 -19.52 -6.06 18.31
N ASP A 226 -20.38 -5.50 17.46
CA ASP A 226 -21.17 -4.31 17.77
C ASP A 226 -22.30 -4.58 18.78
N ASP A 227 -23.03 -5.68 18.60
CA ASP A 227 -24.16 -6.03 19.47
C ASP A 227 -23.73 -6.55 20.86
N GLY A 228 -22.43 -6.68 21.09
CA GLY A 228 -21.84 -7.17 22.33
C GLY A 228 -21.94 -8.68 22.53
N THR A 229 -22.26 -9.46 21.49
CA THR A 229 -22.20 -10.93 21.52
C THR A 229 -20.78 -11.41 21.85
N TYR A 230 -19.77 -10.76 21.25
CA TYR A 230 -18.35 -10.96 21.56
C TYR A 230 -17.71 -9.62 21.99
N TYR A 231 -16.97 -9.64 23.09
CA TYR A 231 -16.24 -8.48 23.62
C TYR A 231 -14.97 -8.91 24.35
N ILE A 232 -14.00 -8.01 24.49
CA ILE A 232 -12.62 -8.30 24.90
C ILE A 232 -12.54 -9.10 26.23
N GLU A 233 -13.32 -8.71 27.24
CA GLU A 233 -13.30 -9.32 28.57
C GLU A 233 -13.92 -10.73 28.62
N GLN A 234 -14.50 -11.23 27.53
CA GLN A 234 -14.88 -12.65 27.42
C GLN A 234 -13.66 -13.57 27.29
N GLY A 235 -12.46 -13.02 27.05
CA GLY A 235 -11.22 -13.78 27.00
C GLY A 235 -11.21 -14.79 25.86
N ALA A 236 -11.14 -16.08 26.17
CA ALA A 236 -10.94 -17.14 25.18
C ALA A 236 -12.01 -17.18 24.08
N SER A 237 -13.29 -16.92 24.41
CA SER A 237 -14.37 -16.91 23.42
C SER A 237 -14.21 -15.81 22.39
N TYR A 238 -13.87 -14.60 22.85
CA TYR A 238 -13.56 -13.46 21.98
C TYR A 238 -12.31 -13.74 21.13
N GLN A 239 -11.25 -14.25 21.74
CA GLN A 239 -10.00 -14.56 21.03
C GLN A 239 -10.17 -15.64 19.95
N SER A 240 -10.97 -16.68 20.21
CA SER A 240 -11.32 -17.66 19.18
C SER A 240 -12.11 -17.03 18.03
N TYR A 241 -13.06 -16.16 18.34
CA TYR A 241 -13.84 -15.46 17.32
C TYR A 241 -12.97 -14.55 16.44
N ILE A 242 -12.09 -13.75 17.05
CA ILE A 242 -11.13 -12.90 16.33
C ILE A 242 -10.18 -13.74 15.47
N ALA A 243 -9.65 -14.85 15.99
CA ALA A 243 -8.77 -15.73 15.23
C ALA A 243 -9.43 -16.38 14.00
N ASP A 244 -10.77 -16.48 13.99
CA ASP A 244 -11.52 -17.01 12.86
C ASP A 244 -11.85 -15.94 11.80
N ILE A 245 -11.78 -14.64 12.13
CA ILE A 245 -12.05 -13.54 11.20
C ILE A 245 -11.32 -13.72 9.85
N PRO A 246 -10.00 -13.98 9.81
CA PRO A 246 -9.28 -14.19 8.55
C PRO A 246 -9.83 -15.31 7.66
N ASN A 247 -10.51 -16.32 8.23
CA ASN A 247 -11.11 -17.40 7.45
C ASN A 247 -12.40 -16.99 6.74
N TYR A 248 -13.06 -15.92 7.22
CA TYR A 248 -14.28 -15.38 6.63
C TYR A 248 -13.99 -14.32 5.56
N PHE A 249 -12.79 -13.74 5.58
CA PHE A 249 -12.22 -13.02 4.45
C PHE A 249 -11.91 -14.04 3.33
N ALA A 250 -12.83 -14.18 2.38
CA ALA A 250 -12.58 -15.04 1.22
C ALA A 250 -11.43 -14.45 0.38
N GLY A 251 -10.20 -14.97 0.55
CA GLY A 251 -9.09 -14.79 -0.38
C GLY A 251 -7.85 -14.00 0.08
N THR A 252 -7.85 -13.22 1.17
CA THR A 252 -6.76 -12.24 1.38
C THR A 252 -6.54 -11.84 2.83
N ALA A 253 -5.81 -12.68 3.58
CA ALA A 253 -5.23 -12.27 4.86
C ALA A 253 -3.86 -12.92 5.10
N VAL A 254 -3.57 -14.03 4.43
CA VAL A 254 -2.23 -14.58 4.19
C VAL A 254 -2.34 -15.38 2.89
N SER A 255 -1.44 -15.17 1.93
CA SER A 255 -1.42 -15.92 0.66
C SER A 255 -2.68 -15.74 -0.23
N PRO A 256 -2.85 -14.56 -0.87
CA PRO A 256 -3.80 -14.46 -1.98
C PRO A 256 -3.48 -15.51 -3.05
N ASN A 257 -4.48 -16.00 -3.76
CA ASN A 257 -4.28 -17.02 -4.79
C ASN A 257 -3.43 -16.49 -5.96
N TYR A 258 -3.40 -15.16 -6.16
CA TYR A 258 -2.47 -14.47 -7.05
C TYR A 258 -2.38 -12.97 -6.73
N PHE A 259 -1.29 -12.33 -7.15
CA PHE A 259 -1.05 -10.90 -6.98
C PHE A 259 -2.13 -10.06 -7.68
N GLY A 260 -2.89 -9.29 -6.90
CA GLY A 260 -4.06 -8.54 -7.38
C GLY A 260 -5.33 -9.39 -7.55
N GLU A 261 -5.57 -10.40 -6.70
CA GLU A 261 -6.79 -11.22 -6.73
C GLU A 261 -8.09 -10.46 -6.47
N PRO A 262 -9.08 -10.58 -7.38
CA PRO A 262 -10.49 -10.40 -7.07
C PRO A 262 -11.07 -11.29 -6.00
N GLY A 263 -11.16 -10.73 -4.80
CA GLY A 263 -11.73 -11.40 -3.63
C GLY A 263 -12.25 -10.43 -2.58
N VAL A 264 -11.44 -9.48 -2.10
CA VAL A 264 -11.88 -8.36 -1.25
C VAL A 264 -10.94 -7.16 -1.45
N PHE A 265 -11.25 -6.31 -2.42
CA PHE A 265 -10.47 -5.09 -2.69
C PHE A 265 -10.77 -4.02 -1.65
N VAL A 266 -9.74 -3.32 -1.22
CA VAL A 266 -9.92 -2.02 -0.57
C VAL A 266 -10.17 -1.00 -1.67
N GLN A 267 -11.42 -0.53 -1.78
CA GLN A 267 -11.80 0.51 -2.72
C GLN A 267 -11.06 1.80 -2.38
N ASP A 268 -10.88 2.66 -3.39
CA ASP A 268 -10.27 3.99 -3.24
C ASP A 268 -11.05 4.96 -2.31
N THR A 269 -12.19 4.51 -1.79
CA THR A 269 -13.03 5.20 -0.80
C THR A 269 -13.02 4.55 0.58
N GLN A 270 -12.30 3.44 0.77
CA GLN A 270 -12.28 2.71 2.03
C GLN A 270 -11.12 3.13 2.92
N HIS A 271 -9.94 2.55 2.73
CA HIS A 271 -8.75 2.85 3.52
C HIS A 271 -7.52 2.63 2.65
N ASP A 272 -6.36 2.99 3.17
CA ASP A 272 -5.12 2.65 2.52
C ASP A 272 -4.80 1.18 2.71
N HIS A 273 -4.28 0.58 1.66
CA HIS A 273 -3.88 -0.82 1.63
C HIS A 273 -2.53 -0.99 0.93
N ILE A 274 -1.74 -1.96 1.39
CA ILE A 274 -0.50 -2.35 0.73
C ILE A 274 -0.57 -3.84 0.40
N THR A 275 -0.28 -4.19 -0.84
CA THR A 275 -0.12 -5.59 -1.25
C THR A 275 1.34 -5.86 -1.62
N VAL A 276 1.97 -6.84 -0.97
CA VAL A 276 3.40 -7.16 -1.13
C VAL A 276 3.58 -8.55 -1.75
N GLY A 277 4.19 -8.62 -2.93
CA GLY A 277 4.38 -9.85 -3.69
C GLY A 277 5.33 -10.86 -3.03
N GLY A 278 6.23 -10.40 -2.16
CA GLY A 278 7.18 -11.22 -1.41
C GLY A 278 6.96 -11.11 0.10
N ASP A 279 8.07 -11.09 0.85
CA ASP A 279 8.07 -11.00 2.31
C ASP A 279 7.93 -9.54 2.79
N VAL A 280 7.36 -9.39 3.98
CA VAL A 280 7.48 -8.17 4.80
C VAL A 280 8.59 -8.36 5.83
N LEU A 281 9.59 -7.47 5.80
CA LEU A 281 10.74 -7.49 6.70
C LEU A 281 10.77 -6.22 7.54
N TRP A 282 10.72 -6.38 8.85
CA TRP A 282 10.74 -5.26 9.79
C TRP A 282 12.07 -5.18 10.56
N ASN A 283 12.84 -4.13 10.28
CA ASN A 283 14.08 -3.78 10.97
C ASN A 283 13.98 -2.45 11.75
N GLY A 284 12.95 -1.63 11.51
CA GLY A 284 12.70 -0.38 12.22
C GLY A 284 11.69 0.53 11.51
N GLY A 285 11.29 1.63 12.17
CA GLY A 285 10.29 2.59 11.67
C GLY A 285 9.02 2.61 12.52
N ASN A 286 7.97 3.27 12.03
CA ASN A 286 6.63 3.24 12.61
C ASN A 286 5.56 3.17 11.51
N ILE A 287 4.42 2.57 11.82
CA ILE A 287 3.20 2.64 11.02
C ILE A 287 2.23 3.55 11.78
N VAL A 288 1.75 4.60 11.12
CA VAL A 288 0.83 5.59 11.66
C VAL A 288 -0.48 5.47 10.90
N VAL A 289 -1.56 5.21 11.62
CA VAL A 289 -2.90 5.13 11.07
C VAL A 289 -3.65 6.43 11.40
N ASP A 290 -4.28 7.01 10.39
CA ASP A 290 -4.98 8.29 10.46
C ASP A 290 -6.42 8.13 9.99
N ALA A 291 -7.38 8.24 10.90
CA ALA A 291 -8.78 8.00 10.59
C ALA A 291 -9.65 9.25 10.64
N LEU A 292 -9.25 10.23 11.44
CA LEU A 292 -10.07 11.41 11.69
C LEU A 292 -9.97 12.44 10.55
N ASP A 293 -8.85 12.49 9.86
CA ASP A 293 -8.65 13.41 8.73
C ASP A 293 -9.56 13.08 7.54
N MET A 294 -10.01 11.83 7.41
CA MET A 294 -10.97 11.41 6.38
C MET A 294 -12.43 11.42 6.84
N GLY A 295 -12.70 11.74 8.11
CA GLY A 295 -14.05 11.73 8.68
C GLY A 295 -14.59 10.34 9.01
N TYR A 296 -13.72 9.33 9.19
CA TYR A 296 -14.15 8.03 9.69
C TYR A 296 -14.74 8.15 11.09
N PHE A 297 -15.84 7.42 11.33
CA PHE A 297 -16.48 7.30 12.63
C PHE A 297 -16.39 5.85 13.11
N PRO A 298 -15.53 5.55 14.10
CA PRO A 298 -15.34 4.21 14.59
C PRO A 298 -16.59 3.57 15.18
N ALA A 299 -16.87 2.33 14.77
CA ALA A 299 -17.87 1.46 15.37
C ALA A 299 -17.26 0.11 15.69
N ALA A 300 -17.70 -0.52 16.78
CA ALA A 300 -17.31 -1.89 17.06
C ALA A 300 -17.76 -2.81 15.92
N GLY A 301 -16.93 -3.78 15.56
CA GLY A 301 -17.16 -4.63 14.40
C GLY A 301 -16.50 -4.16 13.11
N ASP A 302 -16.01 -2.93 13.04
CA ASP A 302 -15.21 -2.46 11.91
C ASP A 302 -13.90 -3.25 11.83
N VAL A 303 -13.61 -3.81 10.66
CA VAL A 303 -12.37 -4.56 10.38
C VAL A 303 -11.63 -3.94 9.21
N PHE A 304 -10.32 -3.71 9.38
CA PHE A 304 -9.45 -3.15 8.36
C PHE A 304 -8.33 -4.13 8.02
N ASN A 305 -8.14 -4.40 6.73
CA ASN A 305 -6.99 -5.10 6.20
C ASN A 305 -6.00 -4.08 5.61
N LEU A 306 -4.91 -3.81 6.32
CA LEU A 306 -3.98 -2.75 5.96
C LEU A 306 -2.82 -3.24 5.08
N ILE A 307 -2.35 -4.47 5.28
CA ILE A 307 -1.17 -4.99 4.58
C ILE A 307 -1.32 -6.48 4.29
N ASP A 308 -1.30 -6.86 3.02
CA ASP A 308 -1.24 -8.24 2.58
C ASP A 308 0.15 -8.61 2.05
N TRP A 309 0.56 -9.86 2.25
CA TRP A 309 1.80 -10.39 1.69
C TRP A 309 1.69 -11.85 1.26
N PHE A 310 2.45 -12.21 0.23
CA PHE A 310 2.49 -13.58 -0.32
C PHE A 310 3.66 -14.40 0.22
N GLY A 311 4.72 -13.73 0.69
CA GLY A 311 5.89 -14.37 1.22
C GLY A 311 5.58 -15.23 2.46
N LEU A 312 6.24 -16.39 2.56
CA LEU A 312 6.11 -17.31 3.70
C LEU A 312 7.13 -17.01 4.80
N GLY A 313 8.06 -16.07 4.57
CA GLY A 313 9.21 -15.77 5.41
C GLY A 313 9.13 -14.43 6.13
N THR A 314 7.94 -14.00 6.56
CA THR A 314 7.78 -12.72 7.26
C THR A 314 8.62 -12.62 8.51
N ASN A 315 9.22 -11.45 8.70
CA ASN A 315 10.00 -11.13 9.89
C ASN A 315 9.49 -9.83 10.51
N TRP A 316 8.40 -9.96 11.28
CA TRP A 316 7.89 -8.92 12.16
C TRP A 316 8.67 -8.85 13.49
N GLY A 317 9.81 -9.55 13.62
CA GLY A 317 10.39 -9.95 14.91
C GLY A 317 10.73 -8.82 15.89
N ALA A 318 10.96 -7.60 15.41
CA ALA A 318 11.18 -6.43 16.26
C ALA A 318 9.98 -5.45 16.29
N PHE A 319 8.90 -5.74 15.56
CA PHE A 319 7.70 -4.91 15.55
C PHE A 319 6.96 -5.05 16.87
N ASN A 320 6.73 -3.94 17.55
CA ASN A 320 5.99 -3.90 18.80
C ASN A 320 4.61 -3.26 18.56
N VAL A 321 3.53 -4.04 18.62
CA VAL A 321 2.17 -3.47 18.58
C VAL A 321 1.82 -2.70 19.84
N GLY A 322 2.56 -2.90 20.94
CA GLY A 322 2.29 -2.22 22.19
C GLY A 322 2.41 -3.12 23.43
N SER A 323 1.98 -2.58 24.58
CA SER A 323 1.96 -3.32 25.86
C SER A 323 0.84 -4.35 25.96
N SER A 324 -0.14 -4.24 25.06
CA SER A 324 -1.38 -5.01 24.96
C SER A 324 -1.70 -5.22 23.47
N ASN A 325 -2.58 -6.18 23.15
CA ASN A 325 -3.20 -6.26 21.82
C ASN A 325 -4.47 -5.40 21.71
N TYR A 326 -4.91 -4.81 22.82
CA TYR A 326 -6.10 -3.96 22.88
C TYR A 326 -5.68 -2.55 23.28
N LEU A 327 -5.76 -1.63 22.32
CA LEU A 327 -5.23 -0.28 22.43
C LEU A 327 -6.37 0.73 22.43
N VAL A 328 -6.22 1.83 23.16
CA VAL A 328 -7.17 2.94 23.07
C VAL A 328 -6.81 3.83 21.87
N GLY A 329 -5.54 3.82 21.48
CA GLY A 329 -4.94 4.85 20.62
C GLY A 329 -4.42 6.00 21.47
N ASN A 330 -3.82 7.01 20.82
CA ASN A 330 -3.10 8.14 21.45
C ASN A 330 -1.63 7.87 21.82
N GLY A 331 -0.93 7.02 21.06
CA GLY A 331 0.47 6.68 21.33
C GLY A 331 0.69 6.02 22.71
N ASP A 332 -0.34 5.38 23.26
CA ASP A 332 -0.44 4.86 24.62
C ASP A 332 0.48 3.66 24.92
N ASP A 333 1.16 3.11 23.90
CA ASP A 333 1.80 1.81 24.03
C ASP A 333 3.30 1.73 23.75
N ASN A 334 3.96 2.87 23.47
CA ASN A 334 5.40 2.89 23.17
C ASN A 334 5.80 1.85 22.09
N GLY A 335 4.85 1.58 21.18
CA GLY A 335 4.92 0.62 20.09
C GLY A 335 5.29 1.29 18.77
N ASN A 336 5.35 0.48 17.72
CA ASN A 336 5.61 0.89 16.34
C ASN A 336 4.32 1.08 15.53
N LEU A 337 3.16 0.73 16.09
CA LEU A 337 1.85 0.98 15.50
C LEU A 337 1.19 2.14 16.27
N ASP A 338 1.05 3.28 15.61
CA ASP A 338 0.36 4.45 16.15
C ASP A 338 -1.06 4.50 15.58
N LEU A 339 -2.06 4.46 16.47
CA LEU A 339 -3.47 4.37 16.12
C LEU A 339 -4.24 5.59 16.65
N PRO A 340 -5.30 6.03 15.95
CA PRO A 340 -6.14 7.14 16.38
C PRO A 340 -6.77 6.86 17.76
N ASP A 341 -6.83 7.89 18.60
CA ASP A 341 -7.47 7.83 19.92
C ASP A 341 -8.99 7.62 19.81
N LEU A 342 -9.48 6.50 20.34
CA LEU A 342 -10.91 6.16 20.38
C LEU A 342 -11.61 6.69 21.64
N SER A 343 -10.87 7.12 22.67
CA SER A 343 -11.44 7.49 23.98
C SER A 343 -12.38 8.69 23.94
N GLY A 344 -12.15 9.61 22.99
CA GLY A 344 -13.02 10.76 22.76
C GLY A 344 -14.33 10.44 22.04
N ILE A 345 -14.45 9.24 21.46
CA ILE A 345 -15.58 8.80 20.63
C ILE A 345 -16.49 7.91 21.45
N ASP A 346 -15.95 6.78 21.94
CA ASP A 346 -16.60 5.96 22.96
C ASP A 346 -15.52 5.32 23.85
N PRO A 347 -15.54 5.58 25.18
CA PRO A 347 -14.55 5.02 26.11
C PRO A 347 -14.57 3.49 26.20
N ALA A 348 -15.56 2.80 25.64
CA ALA A 348 -15.61 1.35 25.54
C ALA A 348 -14.93 0.79 24.28
N LEU A 349 -14.61 1.61 23.28
CA LEU A 349 -13.97 1.12 22.05
C LEU A 349 -12.46 0.95 22.22
N ARG A 350 -11.94 -0.12 21.62
CA ARG A 350 -10.51 -0.43 21.55
C ARG A 350 -10.17 -0.90 20.16
N TRP A 351 -8.94 -0.64 19.73
CA TRP A 351 -8.31 -1.34 18.62
C TRP A 351 -7.83 -2.71 19.10
N ASP A 352 -8.23 -3.77 18.42
CA ASP A 352 -7.63 -5.10 18.54
C ASP A 352 -6.62 -5.30 17.40
N THR A 353 -5.36 -5.43 17.80
CA THR A 353 -4.21 -5.60 16.89
C THR A 353 -3.65 -7.02 16.91
N SER A 354 -4.37 -7.98 17.51
CA SER A 354 -3.91 -9.37 17.67
C SER A 354 -3.63 -10.08 16.34
N LEU A 355 -4.28 -9.63 15.25
CA LEU A 355 -4.08 -10.18 13.91
C LEU A 355 -3.02 -9.42 13.10
N PHE A 356 -2.56 -8.24 13.52
CA PHE A 356 -1.80 -7.34 12.66
C PHE A 356 -0.50 -7.94 12.11
N THR A 357 0.36 -8.49 12.96
CA THR A 357 1.65 -9.07 12.51
C THR A 357 1.50 -10.43 11.82
N SER A 358 0.29 -11.00 11.84
CA SER A 358 0.02 -12.31 11.23
C SER A 358 -0.77 -12.20 9.93
N HIS A 359 -1.59 -11.16 9.79
CA HIS A 359 -2.56 -11.00 8.71
C HIS A 359 -2.71 -9.55 8.20
N GLY A 360 -2.00 -8.57 8.79
CA GLY A 360 -2.16 -7.15 8.45
C GLY A 360 -3.49 -6.52 8.90
N ILE A 361 -4.27 -7.23 9.72
CA ILE A 361 -5.63 -6.84 10.11
C ILE A 361 -5.65 -6.14 11.47
N ILE A 362 -6.46 -5.08 11.58
CA ILE A 362 -6.90 -4.47 12.84
C ILE A 362 -8.42 -4.45 12.93
N VAL A 363 -8.95 -4.52 14.15
CA VAL A 363 -10.40 -4.58 14.41
C VAL A 363 -10.77 -3.54 15.46
N VAL A 364 -11.93 -2.91 15.34
CA VAL A 364 -12.52 -2.10 16.41
C VAL A 364 -13.44 -2.99 17.25
N ALA A 365 -13.19 -3.07 18.56
CA ALA A 365 -13.90 -3.98 19.46
C ALA A 365 -14.36 -3.30 20.76
N LEU A 366 -15.35 -3.90 21.42
CA LEU A 366 -15.85 -3.43 22.71
C LEU A 366 -15.03 -3.99 23.89
N SER A 367 -14.74 -3.10 24.83
CA SER A 367 -14.25 -3.36 26.18
C SER A 367 -15.20 -2.66 27.18
N PRO A 368 -16.32 -3.31 27.57
CA PRO A 368 -17.31 -2.68 28.43
C PRO A 368 -16.72 -2.27 29.78
N GLU A 369 -16.90 -1.00 30.17
CA GLU A 369 -16.37 -0.53 31.45
C GLU A 369 -16.96 -1.32 32.65
N PRO A 370 -16.11 -1.88 33.54
CA PRO A 370 -16.58 -2.58 34.74
C PRO A 370 -17.49 -1.74 35.64
N SER A 371 -17.32 -0.41 35.60
CA SER A 371 -18.09 0.59 36.36
C SER A 371 -19.60 0.50 36.07
N ARG A 372 -19.99 0.31 34.80
CA ARG A 372 -21.40 0.23 34.36
C ARG A 372 -22.07 -1.03 34.89
N MET A 373 -21.35 -2.15 34.89
CA MET A 373 -21.83 -3.43 35.44
C MET A 373 -21.97 -3.36 36.96
N VAL A 374 -20.99 -2.77 37.65
CA VAL A 374 -21.03 -2.58 39.11
C VAL A 374 -22.16 -1.63 39.51
N LEU A 375 -22.41 -0.55 38.76
CA LEU A 375 -23.52 0.37 39.00
C LEU A 375 -24.89 -0.29 38.77
N LEU A 376 -25.02 -1.11 37.73
CA LEU A 376 -26.25 -1.86 37.47
C LEU A 376 -26.53 -2.86 38.60
N ILE A 377 -25.52 -3.65 38.99
CA ILE A 377 -25.64 -4.64 40.08
C ILE A 377 -25.89 -3.93 41.41
N GLY A 378 -25.19 -2.84 41.70
CA GLY A 378 -25.41 -2.02 42.89
C GLY A 378 -26.81 -1.41 42.93
N GLY A 379 -27.28 -0.87 41.80
CA GLY A 379 -28.63 -0.32 41.64
C GLY A 379 -29.72 -1.36 41.85
N LEU A 380 -29.58 -2.54 41.23
CA LEU A 380 -30.48 -3.68 41.44
C LEU A 380 -30.46 -4.15 42.89
N GLY A 381 -29.28 -4.22 43.51
CA GLY A 381 -29.11 -4.55 44.93
C GLY A 381 -29.90 -3.59 45.84
N ILE A 382 -29.84 -2.29 45.58
CA ILE A 382 -30.60 -1.27 46.32
C ILE A 382 -32.12 -1.44 46.10
N VAL A 383 -32.58 -1.78 44.90
CA VAL A 383 -34.00 -2.06 44.63
C VAL A 383 -34.50 -3.29 45.39
N PHE A 384 -33.71 -4.37 45.44
CA PHE A 384 -34.06 -5.57 46.22
C PHE A 384 -34.07 -5.29 47.74
N LEU A 385 -33.13 -4.49 48.23
CA LEU A 385 -33.11 -4.05 49.63
C LEU A 385 -34.28 -3.12 49.97
N ARG A 386 -34.71 -2.26 49.04
CA ARG A 386 -35.90 -1.40 49.19
C ARG A 386 -37.19 -2.24 49.27
N ARG A 387 -37.34 -3.26 48.42
CA ARG A 387 -38.52 -4.15 48.42
C ARG A 387 -38.67 -4.95 49.72
N ARG A 388 -37.56 -5.34 50.36
CA ARG A 388 -37.60 -6.01 51.68
C ARG A 388 -38.12 -5.13 52.81
N ARG A 389 -38.01 -3.80 52.69
CA ARG A 389 -38.54 -2.86 53.69
C ARG A 389 -40.06 -2.68 53.63
N THR A 390 -40.69 -2.90 52.48
CA THR A 390 -42.15 -2.67 52.31
C THR A 390 -43.02 -3.83 52.82
N ASN A 391 -42.46 -5.03 53.04
CA ASN A 391 -43.19 -6.20 53.57
C ASN A 391 -43.23 -6.27 55.12
N ARG A 392 -42.97 -5.16 55.81
CA ARG A 392 -43.17 -5.01 57.26
C ARG A 392 -44.16 -3.90 57.56
N VAL A 393 -45.37 -4.01 57.04
CA VAL A 393 -46.57 -3.35 57.59
C VAL A 393 -47.75 -4.29 57.35
N GLY A 394 -48.32 -4.84 58.43
CA GLY A 394 -49.52 -5.70 58.42
C GLY A 394 -49.24 -7.12 58.83
#